data_AF-A0A918KXH2-F1
#
_entry.id   AF-A0A918KXH2-F1
#
_cell.length_a   1.000
_cell.length_b   1.000
_cell.length_c   1.000
_cell.angle_alpha   90.00
_cell.angle_beta   90.00
_cell.angle_gamma   90.00
#
_symmetry.space_group_name_H-M   'P 1'
#
loop_
_entity.id
_entity.type
_entity.pdbx_description
1 polymer ?
#
loop_
_entity_poly.entity_id
_entity_poly.type
_entity_poly.pdbx_seq_one_letter_code
_entity_poly.pdbx_strand_id
1 'polypeptide(L)'
;MWSTASASCAASAQCRTPLRRANIFPVGDPSRQERQLQEAIRNHSAAEVLTDEVQRDDIPLLLEANQNGTTVVCSLHGKSITSLVRHLQRRTLLGLIENPRDGVVSQRDDSIFSTIIEVHGKGLFRVVTDVDTAIAAVLNRRPVDYTYFGPWTKEYREERLKL
;
A
#
# COMPACT_ATOMS: atom_id res chain seq x y z
N MET A 1 23.53 -13.30 -44.78
CA MET A 1 23.64 -14.13 -43.55
C MET A 1 23.57 -13.20 -42.34
N TRP A 2 22.40 -12.62 -42.06
CA TRP A 2 22.17 -11.72 -40.91
C TRP A 2 21.11 -12.38 -40.02
N SER A 3 21.52 -12.65 -38.79
CA SER A 3 20.74 -13.32 -37.74
C SER A 3 19.71 -12.34 -37.16
N THR A 4 18.43 -12.68 -37.26
CA THR A 4 17.35 -12.06 -36.49
C THR A 4 17.30 -12.70 -35.11
N ALA A 5 17.90 -12.06 -34.11
CA ALA A 5 17.70 -12.42 -32.72
C ALA A 5 16.27 -12.02 -32.29
N SER A 6 15.40 -13.01 -32.20
CA SER A 6 14.10 -12.93 -31.53
C SER A 6 14.32 -12.76 -30.03
N ALA A 7 14.14 -11.55 -29.50
CA ALA A 7 13.97 -11.35 -28.08
C ALA A 7 12.52 -11.71 -27.72
N SER A 8 12.30 -12.96 -27.32
CA SER A 8 11.08 -13.39 -26.65
C SER A 8 11.01 -12.71 -25.29
N CYS A 9 10.25 -11.62 -25.19
CA CYS A 9 9.88 -11.04 -23.90
C CYS A 9 8.70 -11.84 -23.36
N ALA A 10 9.01 -12.95 -22.66
CA ALA A 10 8.03 -13.77 -21.99
C ALA A 10 7.72 -13.20 -20.59
N ALA A 11 6.42 -13.03 -20.32
CA ALA A 11 5.74 -12.96 -19.02
C ALA A 11 6.28 -11.90 -18.02
N SER A 12 5.60 -10.76 -17.83
CA SER A 12 4.56 -10.66 -16.79
C SER A 12 3.65 -9.43 -16.94
N ALA A 13 3.36 -9.00 -18.16
CA ALA A 13 2.31 -8.01 -18.39
C ALA A 13 0.93 -8.67 -18.21
N GLN A 14 0.52 -8.90 -16.95
CA GLN A 14 -0.88 -8.99 -16.60
C GLN A 14 -1.50 -7.64 -16.95
N CYS A 15 -1.94 -7.54 -18.19
CA CYS A 15 -2.76 -6.45 -18.70
C CYS A 15 -4.01 -6.44 -17.81
N ARG A 16 -4.01 -5.60 -16.78
CA ARG A 16 -5.14 -5.44 -15.87
C ARG A 16 -6.36 -5.11 -16.72
N THR A 17 -7.38 -5.95 -16.62
CA THR A 17 -8.65 -5.77 -17.32
C THR A 17 -9.15 -4.35 -17.02
N PRO A 18 -9.48 -3.54 -18.04
CA PRO A 18 -10.03 -2.21 -17.79
C PRO A 18 -11.26 -2.34 -16.88
N LEU A 19 -11.36 -1.48 -15.86
CA LEU A 19 -12.50 -1.42 -14.93
C LEU A 19 -13.80 -1.36 -15.73
N ARG A 20 -14.47 -2.51 -15.87
CA ARG A 20 -15.66 -2.63 -16.74
C ARG A 20 -16.84 -1.86 -16.17
N ARG A 21 -16.89 -1.70 -14.84
CA ARG A 21 -17.94 -1.00 -14.09
C ARG A 21 -17.41 -0.63 -12.71
N ALA A 22 -17.62 0.61 -12.29
CA ALA A 22 -17.37 1.08 -10.94
C ALA A 22 -18.69 1.52 -10.31
N ASN A 23 -18.93 1.13 -9.06
CA ASN A 23 -20.03 1.63 -8.25
C ASN A 23 -19.44 2.58 -7.20
N ILE A 24 -20.01 3.77 -7.09
CA ILE A 24 -19.55 4.80 -6.15
C ILE A 24 -20.49 4.78 -4.94
N PHE A 25 -19.92 4.64 -3.75
CA PHE A 25 -20.65 4.69 -2.48
C PHE A 25 -20.21 5.94 -1.72
N PRO A 26 -21.01 7.03 -1.74
CA PRO A 26 -20.64 8.24 -1.04
C PRO A 26 -20.75 8.06 0.48
N VAL A 27 -19.62 8.24 1.17
CA VAL A 27 -19.55 8.27 2.63
C VAL A 27 -19.88 9.68 3.11
N GLY A 28 -21.16 9.95 3.36
CA GLY A 28 -21.60 11.26 3.86
C GLY A 28 -21.28 11.48 5.35
N ASP A 29 -21.18 10.42 6.13
CA ASP A 29 -20.86 10.41 7.56
C ASP A 29 -19.70 9.44 7.80
N PRO A 30 -18.49 9.93 8.16
CA PRO A 30 -17.32 9.08 8.36
C PRO A 30 -17.52 7.97 9.38
N SER A 31 -18.41 8.15 10.37
CA SER A 31 -18.71 7.12 11.37
C SER A 31 -19.44 5.90 10.79
N ARG A 32 -19.96 6.02 9.57
CA ARG A 32 -20.66 4.95 8.84
C ARG A 32 -19.80 4.27 7.78
N GLN A 33 -18.55 4.69 7.62
CA GLN A 33 -17.63 4.21 6.60
C GLN A 33 -17.48 2.69 6.66
N GLU A 34 -17.21 2.13 7.84
CA GLU A 34 -17.06 0.68 8.05
C GLU A 34 -18.28 -0.09 7.51
N ARG A 35 -19.48 0.34 7.89
CA ARG A 35 -20.73 -0.31 7.46
C ARG A 35 -20.91 -0.23 5.95
N GLN A 36 -20.66 0.93 5.34
CA GLN A 36 -20.79 1.10 3.89
C GLN A 36 -19.73 0.29 3.13
N LEU A 37 -18.51 0.22 3.66
CA LEU A 37 -17.43 -0.59 3.13
C LEU A 37 -17.78 -2.09 3.20
N GLN A 38 -18.35 -2.53 4.33
CA GLN A 38 -18.84 -3.90 4.51
C GLN A 38 -19.95 -4.24 3.52
N GLU A 39 -20.94 -3.36 3.36
CA GLU A 39 -22.02 -3.52 2.37
C GLU A 39 -21.46 -3.58 0.94
N ALA A 40 -20.50 -2.71 0.61
CA ALA A 40 -19.85 -2.68 -0.69
C ALA A 40 -19.06 -3.97 -1.00
N ILE A 41 -18.29 -4.48 -0.03
CA ILE A 41 -17.49 -5.70 -0.19
C ILE A 41 -18.39 -6.93 -0.28
N ARG A 42 -19.28 -7.12 0.69
CA ARG A 42 -20.04 -8.36 0.84
C ARG A 42 -21.18 -8.51 -0.17
N ASN A 43 -21.88 -7.43 -0.49
CA ASN A 43 -23.10 -7.52 -1.30
C ASN A 43 -22.83 -7.40 -2.81
N HIS A 44 -21.69 -6.82 -3.20
CA HIS A 44 -21.39 -6.55 -4.61
C HIS A 44 -20.26 -7.39 -5.20
N SER A 45 -19.68 -8.31 -4.42
CA SER A 45 -18.58 -9.20 -4.85
C SER A 45 -17.49 -8.42 -5.61
N ALA A 46 -17.05 -7.31 -5.03
CA ALA A 46 -16.12 -6.40 -5.67
C ALA A 46 -14.78 -7.11 -5.94
N ALA A 47 -14.28 -7.02 -7.18
CA ALA A 47 -12.94 -7.50 -7.52
C ALA A 47 -11.84 -6.53 -7.03
N GLU A 48 -12.19 -5.24 -6.94
CA GLU A 48 -11.31 -4.18 -6.48
C GLU A 48 -12.08 -3.23 -5.56
N VAL A 49 -11.43 -2.77 -4.49
CA VAL A 49 -11.95 -1.78 -3.55
C VAL A 49 -10.99 -0.60 -3.53
N LEU A 50 -11.52 0.58 -3.86
CA LEU A 50 -10.83 1.85 -3.71
C LEU A 50 -11.49 2.61 -2.56
N THR A 51 -10.73 2.89 -1.50
CA THR A 51 -11.21 3.68 -0.36
C THR A 51 -10.25 4.79 0.00
N ASP A 52 -10.79 5.97 0.31
CA ASP A 52 -9.98 7.08 0.81
C ASP A 52 -10.00 7.07 2.34
N GLU A 53 -8.85 7.38 2.93
CA GLU A 53 -8.62 7.54 4.36
C GLU A 53 -9.14 6.37 5.22
N VAL A 54 -8.39 5.27 5.22
CA VAL A 54 -8.73 4.09 6.04
C VAL A 54 -8.76 4.46 7.53
N GLN A 55 -9.90 4.22 8.15
CA GLN A 55 -10.10 4.34 9.59
C GLN A 55 -9.71 3.04 10.31
N ARG A 56 -9.62 3.10 11.64
CA ARG A 56 -9.25 1.93 12.45
C ARG A 56 -10.18 0.74 12.19
N ASP A 57 -11.48 1.01 12.13
CA ASP A 57 -12.51 -0.03 12.09
C ASP A 57 -12.67 -0.63 10.68
N ASP A 58 -12.13 0.03 9.65
CA ASP A 58 -12.08 -0.50 8.28
C ASP A 58 -11.04 -1.62 8.10
N ILE A 59 -9.99 -1.63 8.94
CA ILE A 59 -8.81 -2.49 8.76
C ILE A 59 -9.16 -3.99 8.70
N PRO A 60 -9.97 -4.54 9.63
CA PRO A 60 -10.35 -5.95 9.55
C PRO A 60 -11.09 -6.30 8.26
N LEU A 61 -11.94 -5.40 7.75
CA LEU A 61 -12.69 -5.61 6.52
C LEU A 61 -11.78 -5.63 5.28
N LEU A 62 -10.78 -4.74 5.24
CA LEU A 62 -9.82 -4.69 4.14
C LEU A 62 -8.91 -5.92 4.13
N LEU A 63 -8.50 -6.41 5.30
CA LEU A 63 -7.75 -7.66 5.44
C LEU A 63 -8.59 -8.85 4.97
N GLU A 64 -9.84 -8.96 5.44
CA GLU A 64 -10.78 -10.02 5.02
C GLU A 64 -11.00 -9.99 3.49
N ALA A 65 -11.22 -8.80 2.92
CA ALA A 65 -11.42 -8.63 1.48
C ALA A 65 -10.19 -9.08 0.68
N ASN A 66 -8.99 -8.69 1.12
CA ASN A 66 -7.74 -9.07 0.45
C ASN A 66 -7.49 -10.59 0.50
N GLN A 67 -7.73 -11.23 1.65
CA GLN A 67 -7.64 -12.69 1.80
C GLN A 67 -8.63 -13.44 0.89
N ASN A 68 -9.78 -12.83 0.62
CA ASN A 68 -10.79 -13.34 -0.32
C ASN A 68 -10.48 -13.01 -1.79
N GLY A 69 -9.30 -12.47 -2.11
CA GLY A 69 -8.84 -12.19 -3.47
C GLY A 69 -9.24 -10.81 -4.03
N THR A 70 -9.77 -9.92 -3.18
CA THR A 70 -10.10 -8.54 -3.57
C THR A 70 -8.83 -7.68 -3.59
N THR A 71 -8.60 -6.94 -4.68
CA THR A 71 -7.52 -5.95 -4.70
C THR A 71 -7.94 -4.73 -3.90
N VAL A 72 -7.15 -4.34 -2.91
CA VAL A 72 -7.41 -3.15 -2.09
C VAL A 72 -6.47 -2.02 -2.51
N VAL A 73 -7.04 -0.86 -2.81
CA VAL A 73 -6.33 0.39 -3.01
C VAL A 73 -6.85 1.39 -2.00
N CYS A 74 -5.98 1.94 -1.17
CA CYS A 74 -6.43 2.88 -0.15
C CYS A 74 -5.41 3.94 0.21
N SER A 75 -5.88 5.06 0.76
CA SER A 75 -5.00 6.07 1.36
C SER A 75 -4.92 5.90 2.88
N LEU A 76 -3.75 6.18 3.44
CA LEU A 76 -3.44 6.07 4.86
C LEU A 76 -2.78 7.36 5.34
N HIS A 77 -3.20 7.86 6.51
CA HIS A 77 -2.61 9.08 7.09
C HIS A 77 -1.21 8.85 7.69
N GLY A 78 -0.16 8.88 6.89
CA GLY A 78 1.20 8.69 7.35
C GLY A 78 2.18 9.65 6.68
N LYS A 79 3.24 10.03 7.40
CA LYS A 79 4.32 10.85 6.82
C LYS A 79 5.30 10.03 5.97
N SER A 80 5.44 8.74 6.28
CA SER A 80 6.32 7.79 5.59
C SER A 80 5.98 6.35 5.96
N ILE A 81 6.53 5.38 5.23
CA ILE A 81 6.46 3.96 5.60
C ILE A 81 7.01 3.71 7.01
N THR A 82 8.08 4.41 7.42
CA THR A 82 8.61 4.35 8.79
C THR A 82 7.58 4.78 9.83
N SER A 83 6.82 5.83 9.54
CA SER A 83 5.71 6.27 10.41
C SER A 83 4.60 5.23 10.47
N LEU A 84 4.33 4.55 9.35
CA LEU A 84 3.27 3.55 9.25
C LEU A 84 3.62 2.29 10.05
N VAL A 85 4.85 1.78 9.92
CA VAL A 85 5.39 0.65 10.72
C VAL A 85 5.29 0.92 12.22
N ARG A 86 5.47 2.18 12.65
CA ARG A 86 5.36 2.55 14.08
C ARG A 86 3.92 2.61 14.57
N HIS A 87 2.94 2.80 13.70
CA HIS A 87 1.55 3.03 14.06
C HIS A 87 0.81 1.73 14.38
N LEU A 88 0.56 1.47 15.67
CA LEU A 88 0.00 0.21 16.20
C LEU A 88 -1.17 -0.36 15.40
N GLN A 89 -2.17 0.47 15.11
CA GLN A 89 -3.40 -0.01 14.45
C GLN A 89 -3.19 -0.42 13.00
N ARG A 90 -2.18 0.12 12.31
CA ARG A 90 -1.96 -0.08 10.86
C ARG A 90 -0.89 -1.10 10.54
N ARG A 91 -0.19 -1.57 11.57
CA ARG A 91 0.81 -2.65 11.47
C ARG A 91 0.23 -3.91 10.85
N THR A 92 -1.02 -4.24 11.14
CA THR A 92 -1.70 -5.41 10.59
C THR A 92 -1.84 -5.36 9.06
N LEU A 93 -2.03 -4.18 8.47
CA LEU A 93 -2.04 -4.01 7.02
C LEU A 93 -0.66 -4.28 6.38
N LEU A 94 0.40 -4.15 7.17
CA LEU A 94 1.78 -4.41 6.78
C LEU A 94 2.26 -5.82 7.20
N GLY A 95 1.36 -6.70 7.65
CA GLY A 95 1.74 -8.03 8.14
C GLY A 95 2.61 -8.02 9.41
N LEU A 96 2.58 -6.93 10.17
CA LEU A 96 3.39 -6.73 11.37
C LEU A 96 2.63 -7.11 12.64
N ILE A 97 3.32 -7.85 13.52
CA ILE A 97 2.85 -8.20 14.86
C ILE A 97 3.85 -7.74 15.91
N GLU A 98 3.34 -7.33 17.08
CA GLU A 98 4.15 -7.05 18.26
C GLU A 98 4.13 -8.27 19.18
N ASN A 99 5.31 -8.75 19.57
CA ASN A 99 5.41 -9.83 20.53
C ASN A 99 5.00 -9.31 21.92
N PRO A 100 3.97 -9.89 22.56
CA PRO A 100 3.46 -9.39 23.83
C PRO A 100 4.43 -9.56 25.01
N ARG A 101 5.50 -10.36 24.87
CA ARG A 101 6.48 -10.59 25.94
C ARG A 101 7.55 -9.51 26.03
N ASP A 102 8.04 -9.04 24.89
CA ASP A 102 9.20 -8.15 24.80
C ASP A 102 8.92 -6.85 24.01
N GLY A 103 7.72 -6.69 23.45
CA GLY A 103 7.32 -5.53 22.65
C GLY A 103 8.01 -5.46 21.29
N VAL A 104 8.72 -6.51 20.86
CA VAL A 104 9.45 -6.50 19.59
C VAL A 104 8.47 -6.65 18.42
N VAL A 105 8.56 -5.71 17.48
CA VAL A 105 7.77 -5.75 16.24
C VAL A 105 8.51 -6.58 15.21
N SER A 106 7.80 -7.54 14.61
CA SER A 106 8.31 -8.41 13.56
C SER A 106 7.26 -8.59 12.46
N GLN A 107 7.73 -8.88 11.25
CA GLN A 107 6.85 -9.26 10.15
C GLN A 107 6.56 -10.76 10.24
N ARG A 108 5.28 -11.11 10.22
CA ARG A 108 4.81 -12.51 10.23
C ARG A 108 4.08 -12.91 8.97
N ASP A 109 3.34 -11.97 8.40
CA ASP A 109 2.57 -12.15 7.19
C ASP A 109 3.08 -11.19 6.11
N ASP A 110 2.71 -11.46 4.87
CA ASP A 110 2.95 -10.54 3.76
C ASP A 110 2.12 -9.26 3.96
N SER A 111 2.67 -8.12 3.55
CA SER A 111 1.88 -6.90 3.45
C SER A 111 0.74 -7.09 2.45
N ILE A 112 -0.47 -6.61 2.78
CA ILE A 112 -1.58 -6.63 1.80
C ILE A 112 -1.32 -5.65 0.65
N PHE A 113 -0.38 -4.73 0.83
CA PHE A 113 0.05 -3.78 -0.19
C PHE A 113 1.30 -4.27 -0.89
N SER A 114 1.25 -4.32 -2.22
CA SER A 114 2.39 -4.50 -3.10
C SER A 114 3.08 -3.18 -3.47
N THR A 115 2.45 -2.03 -3.20
CA THR A 115 3.02 -0.72 -3.50
C THR A 115 2.57 0.32 -2.49
N ILE A 116 3.49 1.17 -2.05
CA ILE A 116 3.20 2.35 -1.24
C ILE A 116 3.65 3.59 -1.99
N ILE A 117 2.78 4.60 -2.05
CA ILE A 117 3.06 5.91 -2.64
C ILE A 117 3.01 6.95 -1.53
N GLU A 118 4.16 7.54 -1.21
CA GLU A 118 4.26 8.68 -0.31
C GLU A 118 4.13 9.97 -1.11
N VAL A 119 3.12 10.78 -0.80
CA VAL A 119 2.91 12.09 -1.41
C VAL A 119 3.63 13.15 -0.58
N HIS A 120 4.65 13.77 -1.15
CA HIS A 120 5.47 14.80 -0.48
C HIS A 120 5.10 16.23 -0.91
N GLY A 121 4.40 16.35 -2.03
CA GLY A 121 3.90 17.61 -2.59
C GLY A 121 3.22 17.38 -3.93
N LYS A 122 2.71 18.45 -4.55
CA LYS A 122 2.06 18.34 -5.86
C LYS A 122 3.05 17.82 -6.90
N GLY A 123 2.81 16.61 -7.40
CA GLY A 123 3.67 15.95 -8.38
C GLY A 123 4.98 15.40 -7.83
N LEU A 124 5.15 15.33 -6.51
CA LEU A 124 6.36 14.80 -5.84
C LEU A 124 6.01 13.55 -5.05
N PHE A 125 6.44 12.39 -5.55
CA PHE A 125 6.12 11.09 -4.97
C PHE A 125 7.37 10.27 -4.71
N ARG A 126 7.37 9.54 -3.58
CA ARG A 126 8.25 8.41 -3.36
C ARG A 126 7.43 7.14 -3.45
N VAL A 127 7.91 6.16 -4.18
CA VAL A 127 7.20 4.91 -4.42
C VAL A 127 8.05 3.76 -3.96
N VAL A 128 7.46 2.91 -3.13
CA VAL A 128 8.00 1.61 -2.73
C VAL A 128 7.23 0.56 -3.51
N THR A 129 7.91 -0.20 -4.38
CA THR A 129 7.31 -1.27 -5.19
C THR A 129 7.54 -2.67 -4.61
N ASP A 130 8.43 -2.79 -3.62
CA ASP A 130 8.64 -3.99 -2.81
C ASP A 130 8.45 -3.59 -1.35
N VAL A 131 7.20 -3.72 -0.88
CA VAL A 131 6.78 -3.24 0.44
C VAL A 131 7.39 -4.09 1.55
N ASP A 132 7.48 -5.39 1.38
CA ASP A 132 8.03 -6.30 2.40
C ASP A 132 9.53 -6.07 2.61
N THR A 133 10.30 -5.89 1.53
CA THR A 133 11.71 -5.50 1.64
C THR A 133 11.87 -4.14 2.33
N ALA A 134 10.99 -3.18 2.03
CA ALA A 134 11.02 -1.87 2.69
C ALA A 134 10.66 -1.96 4.18
N ILE A 135 9.67 -2.77 4.56
CA ILE A 135 9.31 -3.05 5.96
C ILE A 135 10.52 -3.65 6.68
N ALA A 136 11.15 -4.67 6.10
CA ALA A 136 12.34 -5.30 6.65
C ALA A 136 13.48 -4.28 6.84
N ALA A 137 13.69 -3.37 5.89
CA ALA A 137 14.68 -2.31 6.02
C ALA A 137 14.36 -1.38 7.20
N VAL A 138 13.10 -0.95 7.36
CA VAL A 138 12.66 -0.12 8.49
C VAL A 138 12.88 -0.82 9.83
N LEU A 139 12.47 -2.08 9.95
CA LEU A 139 12.62 -2.86 11.19
C LEU A 139 14.10 -3.02 11.56
N ASN A 140 14.98 -3.21 10.57
CA ASN A 140 16.42 -3.34 10.74
C ASN A 140 17.17 -2.00 10.80
N ARG A 141 16.47 -0.86 10.86
CA ARG A 141 17.05 0.49 10.87
C ARG A 141 18.00 0.74 9.68
N ARG A 142 17.67 0.17 8.52
CA ARG A 142 18.36 0.38 7.25
C ARG A 142 17.60 1.39 6.39
N PRO A 143 18.28 2.07 5.45
CA PRO A 143 17.60 2.91 4.47
C PRO A 143 16.59 2.11 3.65
N VAL A 144 15.42 2.71 3.40
CA VAL A 144 14.42 2.19 2.47
C VAL A 144 14.76 2.66 1.06
N ASP A 145 14.65 1.75 0.09
CA ASP A 145 14.81 2.10 -1.31
C ASP A 145 13.50 2.68 -1.88
N TYR A 146 13.61 3.80 -2.59
CA TYR A 146 12.47 4.52 -3.15
C TYR A 146 12.71 4.81 -4.64
N THR A 147 11.67 4.61 -5.43
CA THR A 147 11.58 5.22 -6.75
C THR A 147 11.00 6.63 -6.60
N TYR A 148 11.69 7.63 -7.15
CA TYR A 148 11.29 9.03 -7.04
C TYR A 148 10.61 9.49 -8.33
N PHE A 149 9.42 10.08 -8.19
CA PHE A 149 8.67 10.67 -9.32
C PHE A 149 8.46 12.16 -9.09
N GLY A 150 8.78 12.97 -10.11
CA GLY A 150 8.61 14.43 -10.09
C GLY A 150 9.93 15.22 -10.12
N PRO A 151 9.86 16.57 -10.08
CA PRO A 151 11.02 17.45 -10.11
C PRO A 151 11.71 17.53 -8.74
N TRP A 152 12.30 16.42 -8.30
CA TRP A 152 13.07 16.37 -7.06
C TRP A 152 14.34 17.19 -7.21
N THR A 153 14.43 18.37 -6.58
CA THR A 153 15.68 19.12 -6.52
C THR A 153 16.68 18.43 -5.62
N LYS A 154 17.98 18.70 -5.84
CA LYS A 154 19.05 18.16 -5.01
C LYS A 154 18.91 18.65 -3.57
N GLU A 155 18.56 19.93 -3.36
CA GLU A 155 18.29 20.47 -2.02
C GLU A 155 17.11 19.76 -1.35
N TYR A 156 16.01 19.49 -2.06
CA TYR A 156 14.86 18.80 -1.49
C TYR A 156 15.18 17.37 -1.06
N ARG A 157 16.05 16.68 -1.81
CA ARG A 157 16.57 15.37 -1.40
C ARG A 157 17.42 15.51 -0.13
N GLU A 158 18.35 16.46 -0.09
CA GLU A 158 19.31 16.60 1.01
C GLU A 158 18.72 17.18 2.32
N GLU A 159 17.73 18.06 2.25
CA GLU A 159 17.10 18.68 3.44
C GLU A 159 16.09 17.76 4.14
N ARG A 160 15.33 16.96 3.37
CA ARG A 160 14.23 16.11 3.89
C ARG A 160 14.58 14.62 4.01
N LEU A 161 15.74 14.17 3.52
CA LEU A 161 16.23 12.80 3.71
C LEU A 161 17.20 12.64 4.90
N LYS A 162 17.49 13.71 5.66
CA LYS A 162 18.20 13.60 6.94
C LYS A 162 17.27 12.95 7.99
N LEU A 163 17.20 11.63 7.96
CA LEU A 163 16.66 10.77 9.01
C LEU A 163 17.72 9.76 9.41
#